data_AF-A0AA89BW16-F1
#
_entry.id   AF-A0AA89BW16-F1
#
_cell.length_a   1.000
_cell.length_b   1.000
_cell.length_c   1.000
_cell.angle_alpha   90.00
_cell.angle_beta   90.00
_cell.angle_gamma   90.00
#
_symmetry.space_group_name_H-M   'P 1'
#
loop_
_entity.id
_entity.type
_entity.pdbx_description
1 polymer ?
#
loop_
_entity_poly.entity_id
_entity_poly.type
_entity_poly.pdbx_seq_one_letter_code
_entity_poly.pdbx_strand_id
1 'polypeptide(L)'
;MAWPKIEVSETARCKLAKASGALNMIAIPFCLILLGTGSFIVDAMKDKMNLIEGLNMEVLPGFMITVGLLGVISCAFGAKVCWTNHLPKKRKYWSKYLLPSVCMTLFVFLCIFVSAIVCYAQISSLEDSFGRGISVAMTKYKSHAFTKTQLDELQIEYSCCGSQTYTDWFNIQWIHDEYLSNPIKAVAKKNSAKGEYTNDDVPFSCCAYTSMRPCIHHDVHDNKKHFSYDYRTGVTLHTRGCKDALTDLYGRKILAEVGATVFVISVVELALVIIIRILQTAIDSSVEADDPDEPSVAYIFPFGRTAMKSVAKGIKKYHKGKGDDKATTLPLLDAHGHEIVEDDDQGTDSFFDDSTFDTVSQDSAEANLANVDEHIYEEITQPLDDHYVGEITEPLDDRYVGEITEPHRRSLCWNANCQS
;
A
#
# COMPACT_ATOMS: atom_id res chain seq x y z
N MET A 1 -15.66 35.58 12.98
CA MET A 1 -15.06 35.67 14.33
C MET A 1 -14.13 34.48 14.44
N ALA A 2 -12.82 34.70 14.55
CA ALA A 2 -11.84 33.63 14.72
C ALA A 2 -11.57 33.47 16.22
N TRP A 3 -11.65 32.24 16.71
CA TRP A 3 -11.39 31.84 18.09
C TRP A 3 -10.46 30.62 18.07
N PRO A 4 -9.42 30.54 18.92
CA PRO A 4 -8.90 31.59 19.80
C PRO A 4 -7.92 32.52 19.07
N LYS A 5 -8.00 33.83 19.34
CA LYS A 5 -6.95 34.78 18.95
C LYS A 5 -5.82 34.65 19.96
N ILE A 6 -4.63 34.25 19.51
CA ILE A 6 -3.45 34.17 20.37
C ILE A 6 -2.57 35.38 20.02
N GLU A 7 -2.36 36.26 20.99
CA GLU A 7 -1.41 37.35 20.85
C GLU A 7 0.01 36.81 21.09
N VAL A 8 0.85 36.92 20.07
CA VAL A 8 2.21 36.36 20.07
C VAL A 8 3.22 37.50 19.96
N SER A 9 4.00 37.68 21.01
CA SER A 9 5.13 38.63 21.04
C SER A 9 6.26 38.22 20.09
N GLU A 10 7.17 39.13 19.77
CA GLU A 10 8.31 38.84 18.90
C GLU A 10 9.22 37.71 19.45
N THR A 11 9.49 37.75 20.76
CA THR A 11 10.27 36.70 21.43
C THR A 11 9.57 35.34 21.39
N ALA A 12 8.24 35.32 21.51
CA ALA A 12 7.44 34.11 21.37
C ALA A 12 7.45 33.58 19.92
N ARG A 13 7.34 34.45 18.89
CA ARG A 13 7.49 34.07 17.48
C ARG A 13 8.85 33.43 17.20
N CYS A 14 9.93 34.00 17.73
CA CYS A 14 11.29 33.46 17.59
C CYS A 14 11.45 32.08 18.25
N LYS A 15 10.90 31.89 19.46
CA LYS A 15 10.90 30.60 20.15
C LYS A 15 10.08 29.56 19.38
N LEU A 16 8.90 29.95 18.90
CA LEU A 16 8.01 29.09 18.11
C LEU A 16 8.66 28.67 16.78
N ALA A 17 9.35 29.57 16.09
CA ALA A 17 10.07 29.26 14.85
C ALA A 17 11.19 28.22 15.07
N LYS A 18 12.00 28.39 16.13
CA LYS A 18 13.03 27.41 16.53
C LYS A 18 12.43 26.07 16.88
N ALA A 19 11.38 26.06 17.72
CA ALA A 19 10.69 24.85 18.13
C ALA A 19 10.09 24.11 16.93
N SER A 20 9.40 24.82 16.03
CA SER A 20 8.80 24.24 14.82
C SER A 20 9.87 23.66 13.89
N GLY A 21 11.00 24.35 13.71
CA GLY A 21 12.13 23.84 12.93
C GLY A 21 12.73 22.57 13.53
N ALA A 22 12.93 22.55 14.85
CA ALA A 22 13.42 21.36 15.56
C ALA A 22 12.43 20.19 15.49
N LEU A 23 11.12 20.45 15.64
CA LEU A 23 10.09 19.43 15.53
C LEU A 23 10.03 18.82 14.12
N ASN A 24 10.18 19.60 13.06
CA ASN A 24 10.30 19.07 11.70
C ASN A 24 11.54 18.16 11.54
N MET A 25 12.67 18.49 12.18
CA MET A 25 13.86 17.61 12.17
C MET A 25 13.59 16.29 12.91
N ILE A 26 12.85 16.34 14.03
CA ILE A 26 12.43 15.16 14.80
C ILE A 26 11.38 14.34 14.02
N ALA A 27 10.61 14.95 13.12
CA ALA A 27 9.62 14.27 12.29
C ALA A 27 10.24 13.39 11.18
N ILE A 28 11.45 13.73 10.71
CA ILE A 28 12.18 12.97 9.69
C ILE A 28 12.31 11.47 10.02
N PRO A 29 12.78 11.04 11.21
CA PRO A 29 12.84 9.62 11.53
C PRO A 29 11.48 8.92 11.54
N PHE A 30 10.37 9.60 11.88
CA PHE A 30 9.03 9.01 11.78
C PHE A 30 8.64 8.75 10.32
N CYS A 31 8.98 9.67 9.40
CA CYS A 31 8.81 9.45 7.96
C CYS A 31 9.67 8.28 7.45
N LEU A 32 10.90 8.12 7.96
CA LEU A 32 11.76 6.97 7.64
C LEU A 32 11.20 5.65 8.20
N ILE A 33 10.56 5.67 9.37
CA ILE A 33 9.85 4.50 9.92
C ILE A 33 8.66 4.13 9.02
N LEU A 34 7.90 5.10 8.52
CA LEU A 34 6.82 4.85 7.57
C LEU A 34 7.33 4.19 6.28
N LEU A 35 8.48 4.65 5.76
CA LEU A 35 9.16 4.01 4.64
C LEU A 35 9.56 2.57 4.94
N GLY A 36 10.22 2.35 6.09
CA GLY A 36 10.70 1.04 6.50
C GLY A 36 9.56 0.04 6.70
N THR A 37 8.44 0.48 7.29
CA THR A 37 7.25 -0.37 7.46
C THR A 37 6.60 -0.72 6.12
N GLY A 38 6.54 0.21 5.17
CA GLY A 38 6.11 -0.07 3.81
C GLY A 38 6.98 -1.14 3.14
N SER A 39 8.30 -0.97 3.15
CA SER A 39 9.24 -1.96 2.59
C SER A 39 9.13 -3.33 3.29
N PHE A 40 9.02 -3.34 4.62
CA PHE A 40 8.85 -4.56 5.42
C PHE A 40 7.60 -5.33 5.01
N ILE A 41 6.46 -4.66 4.75
CA ILE A 41 5.25 -5.34 4.30
C ILE A 41 5.47 -5.98 2.91
N VAL A 42 6.14 -5.29 1.99
CA VAL A 42 6.46 -5.88 0.67
C VAL A 42 7.29 -7.15 0.87
N ASP A 43 8.36 -7.09 1.67
CA ASP A 43 9.23 -8.24 1.89
C ASP A 43 8.52 -9.40 2.62
N ALA A 44 7.68 -9.10 3.61
CA ALA A 44 6.91 -10.11 4.34
C ALA A 44 5.83 -10.82 3.49
N MET A 45 5.44 -10.23 2.35
CA MET A 45 4.36 -10.72 1.50
C MET A 45 4.86 -11.36 0.19
N LYS A 46 6.07 -11.05 -0.28
CA LYS A 46 6.65 -11.52 -1.56
C LYS A 46 6.49 -13.02 -1.79
N ASP A 47 6.92 -13.84 -0.82
CA ASP A 47 6.94 -15.30 -1.00
C ASP A 47 5.53 -15.90 -1.00
N LYS A 48 4.61 -15.30 -0.22
CA LYS A 48 3.26 -15.82 -0.01
C LYS A 48 2.24 -15.30 -1.04
N MET A 49 2.56 -14.23 -1.77
CA MET A 49 1.73 -13.69 -2.86
C MET A 49 1.66 -14.63 -4.08
N ASN A 50 2.67 -15.47 -4.30
CA ASN A 50 2.68 -16.46 -5.38
C ASN A 50 1.55 -17.50 -5.27
N LEU A 51 1.01 -17.70 -4.06
CA LEU A 51 -0.10 -18.62 -3.79
C LEU A 51 -1.49 -17.96 -3.96
N ILE A 52 -1.57 -16.64 -3.96
CA ILE A 52 -2.83 -15.88 -3.89
C ILE A 52 -2.96 -15.06 -5.17
N GLU A 53 -3.40 -15.71 -6.24
CA GLU A 53 -3.77 -15.02 -7.47
C GLU A 53 -4.92 -14.04 -7.20
N GLY A 54 -4.72 -12.76 -7.54
CA GLY A 54 -5.80 -11.77 -7.61
C GLY A 54 -5.89 -10.74 -6.46
N LEU A 55 -4.88 -10.64 -5.58
CA LEU A 55 -4.88 -9.62 -4.52
C LEU A 55 -3.95 -8.45 -4.83
N ASN A 56 -4.51 -7.25 -5.03
CA ASN A 56 -3.79 -5.99 -5.24
C ASN A 56 -3.11 -5.47 -3.94
N MET A 57 -2.39 -6.33 -3.22
CA MET A 57 -1.75 -5.97 -1.93
C MET A 57 -0.55 -5.05 -2.09
N GLU A 58 -0.04 -4.84 -3.30
CA GLU A 58 1.12 -3.97 -3.55
C GLU A 58 0.78 -2.48 -3.43
N VAL A 59 -0.49 -2.11 -3.60
CA VAL A 59 -0.92 -0.72 -3.62
C VAL A 59 -0.72 -0.04 -2.26
N LEU A 60 -1.07 -0.71 -1.15
CA LEU A 60 -0.94 -0.12 0.18
C LEU A 60 0.54 0.12 0.57
N PRO A 61 1.44 -0.89 0.54
CA PRO A 61 2.84 -0.69 0.87
C PRO A 61 3.54 0.28 -0.09
N GLY A 62 3.25 0.21 -1.40
CA GLY A 62 3.78 1.14 -2.39
C GLY A 62 3.37 2.59 -2.13
N PHE A 63 2.12 2.81 -1.72
CA PHE A 63 1.63 4.12 -1.29
C PHE A 63 2.35 4.61 -0.02
N MET A 64 2.54 3.75 0.98
CA MET A 64 3.28 4.10 2.21
C MET A 64 4.73 4.49 1.93
N ILE A 65 5.42 3.76 1.04
CA ILE A 65 6.78 4.08 0.60
C ILE A 65 6.81 5.45 -0.10
N THR A 66 5.86 5.72 -0.99
CA THR A 66 5.81 6.99 -1.73
C THR A 66 5.54 8.17 -0.80
N VAL A 67 4.59 8.02 0.11
CA VAL A 67 4.20 9.05 1.08
C VAL A 67 5.31 9.29 2.11
N GLY A 68 6.02 8.26 2.57
CA GLY A 68 7.14 8.42 3.48
C GLY A 68 8.30 9.22 2.86
N LEU A 69 8.59 9.02 1.56
CA LEU A 69 9.63 9.78 0.85
C LEU A 69 9.24 11.25 0.73
N LEU A 70 7.97 11.49 0.35
CA LEU A 70 7.42 12.83 0.30
C LEU A 70 7.44 13.51 1.68
N GLY A 71 7.15 12.76 2.75
CA GLY A 71 7.20 13.23 4.13
C GLY A 71 8.60 13.68 4.53
N VAL A 72 9.65 12.92 4.21
CA VAL A 72 11.05 13.32 4.46
C VAL A 72 11.39 14.64 3.77
N ILE A 73 11.02 14.78 2.49
CA ILE A 73 11.27 16.00 1.72
C ILE A 73 10.51 17.19 2.32
N SER A 74 9.23 16.99 2.65
CA SER A 74 8.36 17.98 3.26
C SER A 74 8.90 18.46 4.62
N CYS A 75 9.31 17.53 5.50
CA CYS A 75 9.89 17.83 6.80
C CYS A 75 11.24 18.57 6.68
N ALA A 76 12.12 18.17 5.77
CA ALA A 76 13.39 18.85 5.54
C ALA A 76 13.17 20.30 5.03
N PHE A 77 12.21 20.48 4.12
CA PHE A 77 11.82 21.80 3.65
C PHE A 77 11.21 22.65 4.78
N GLY A 78 10.26 22.08 5.54
CA GLY A 78 9.61 22.74 6.68
C GLY A 78 10.60 23.13 7.77
N ALA A 79 11.57 22.26 8.09
CA ALA A 79 12.67 22.54 8.99
C ALA A 79 13.48 23.76 8.53
N LYS A 80 13.88 23.79 7.25
CA LYS A 80 14.64 24.90 6.68
C LYS A 80 13.86 26.22 6.70
N VAL A 81 12.58 26.20 6.33
CA VAL A 81 11.72 27.39 6.32
C VAL A 81 11.50 27.91 7.75
N CYS A 82 11.12 27.04 8.69
CA CYS A 82 10.86 27.44 10.08
C CYS A 82 12.14 27.95 10.76
N TRP A 83 13.26 27.24 10.58
CA TRP A 83 14.55 27.64 11.14
C TRP A 83 15.03 29.00 10.61
N THR A 84 14.80 29.29 9.32
CA THR A 84 15.21 30.58 8.75
C THR A 84 14.34 31.73 9.23
N ASN A 85 13.04 31.48 9.47
CA ASN A 85 12.10 32.48 10.00
C ASN A 85 12.35 32.87 11.47
N HIS A 86 13.19 32.11 12.18
CA HIS A 86 13.70 32.54 13.49
C HIS A 86 14.44 33.88 13.39
N LEU A 87 15.18 34.13 12.30
CA LEU A 87 15.97 35.34 12.13
C LEU A 87 15.10 36.50 11.62
N PRO A 88 14.85 37.57 12.42
CA PRO A 88 13.96 38.66 12.02
C PRO A 88 14.37 39.31 10.69
N LYS A 89 15.69 39.51 10.48
CA LYS A 89 16.27 40.09 9.26
C LYS A 89 15.91 39.32 7.97
N LYS A 90 15.68 38.01 8.05
CA LYS A 90 15.37 37.16 6.89
C LYS A 90 13.87 36.84 6.78
N ARG A 91 13.08 37.14 7.81
CA ARG A 91 11.66 36.78 7.93
C ARG A 91 10.80 37.32 6.81
N LYS A 92 10.96 38.60 6.42
CA LYS A 92 10.18 39.24 5.34
C LYS A 92 10.31 38.52 3.99
N TYR A 93 11.49 37.97 3.69
CA TYR A 93 11.71 37.20 2.45
C TYR A 93 11.25 35.74 2.58
N TRP A 94 11.40 35.13 3.75
CA TRP A 94 11.11 33.71 3.97
C TRP A 94 9.67 33.41 4.40
N SER A 95 8.87 34.42 4.79
CA SER A 95 7.49 34.21 5.23
C SER A 95 6.61 33.63 4.12
N LYS A 96 6.85 34.03 2.86
CA LYS A 96 6.12 33.51 1.68
C LYS A 96 6.22 31.99 1.49
N TYR A 97 7.24 31.34 2.09
CA TYR A 97 7.41 29.89 2.03
C TYR A 97 6.72 29.14 3.19
N LEU A 98 6.22 29.83 4.22
CA LEU A 98 5.50 29.22 5.33
C LEU A 98 4.17 28.61 4.87
N LEU A 99 3.39 29.33 4.06
CA LEU A 99 2.11 28.81 3.56
C LEU A 99 2.29 27.56 2.66
N PRO A 100 3.21 27.54 1.67
CA PRO A 100 3.55 26.32 0.94
C PRO A 100 3.98 25.18 1.84
N SER A 101 4.79 25.45 2.89
CA SER A 101 5.19 24.42 3.86
C SER A 101 3.97 23.83 4.58
N VAL A 102 3.03 24.67 5.07
CA VAL A 102 1.79 24.20 5.70
C VAL A 102 0.98 23.32 4.73
N CYS A 103 0.82 23.74 3.48
CA CYS A 103 0.07 22.98 2.49
C CYS A 103 0.70 21.61 2.20
N MET A 104 2.03 21.55 2.09
CA MET A 104 2.74 20.28 1.87
C MET A 104 2.65 19.35 3.07
N THR A 105 2.86 19.85 4.29
CA THR A 105 2.71 19.04 5.52
C THR A 105 1.25 18.57 5.70
N LEU A 106 0.27 19.42 5.40
CA LEU A 106 -1.15 19.04 5.44
C LEU A 106 -1.47 17.93 4.44
N PHE A 107 -0.97 18.03 3.21
CA PHE A 107 -1.16 16.98 2.21
C PHE A 107 -0.56 15.64 2.66
N VAL A 108 0.68 15.66 3.17
CA VAL A 108 1.34 14.48 3.74
C VAL A 108 0.54 13.90 4.89
N PHE A 109 0.07 14.72 5.83
CA PHE A 109 -0.80 14.29 6.92
C PHE A 109 -2.06 13.56 6.40
N LEU A 110 -2.75 14.12 5.40
CA LEU A 110 -3.94 13.50 4.84
C LEU A 110 -3.62 12.13 4.22
N CYS A 111 -2.51 12.03 3.47
CA CYS A 111 -2.07 10.76 2.91
C CYS A 111 -1.76 9.72 4.00
N ILE A 112 -1.02 10.11 5.05
CA ILE A 112 -0.67 9.20 6.17
C ILE A 112 -1.93 8.77 6.92
N PHE A 113 -2.87 9.69 7.15
CA PHE A 113 -4.13 9.39 7.81
C PHE A 113 -4.99 8.42 7.00
N VAL A 114 -5.06 8.60 5.67
CA VAL A 114 -5.71 7.64 4.77
C VAL A 114 -5.02 6.28 4.83
N SER A 115 -3.68 6.22 4.82
CA SER A 115 -2.93 4.97 4.98
C SER A 115 -3.31 4.24 6.27
N ALA A 116 -3.40 4.95 7.40
CA ALA A 116 -3.81 4.34 8.66
C ALA A 116 -5.21 3.72 8.59
N ILE A 117 -6.17 4.41 7.98
CA ILE A 117 -7.54 3.89 7.78
C ILE A 117 -7.51 2.65 6.90
N VAL A 118 -6.77 2.69 5.79
CA VAL A 118 -6.68 1.57 4.84
C VAL A 118 -6.03 0.34 5.50
N CYS A 119 -5.02 0.51 6.36
CA CYS A 119 -4.43 -0.61 7.13
C CYS A 119 -5.50 -1.39 7.90
N TYR A 120 -6.40 -0.70 8.61
CA TYR A 120 -7.48 -1.36 9.36
C TYR A 120 -8.58 -1.90 8.45
N ALA A 121 -8.96 -1.17 7.40
CA ALA A 121 -9.99 -1.61 6.45
C ALA A 121 -9.58 -2.91 5.73
N GLN A 122 -8.29 -3.04 5.36
CA GLN A 122 -7.78 -4.22 4.67
C GLN A 122 -7.77 -5.50 5.51
N ILE A 123 -7.76 -5.42 6.85
CA ILE A 123 -7.79 -6.62 7.71
C ILE A 123 -9.00 -7.50 7.40
N SER A 124 -10.17 -6.90 7.18
CA SER A 124 -11.39 -7.63 6.81
C SER A 124 -11.29 -8.27 5.42
N SER A 125 -10.74 -7.54 4.45
CA SER A 125 -10.56 -8.02 3.07
C SER A 125 -9.52 -9.14 2.97
N LEU A 126 -8.54 -9.19 3.89
CA LEU A 126 -7.54 -10.25 3.93
C LEU A 126 -8.17 -11.61 4.21
N GLU A 127 -9.15 -11.68 5.12
CA GLU A 127 -9.80 -12.94 5.48
C GLU A 127 -10.43 -13.62 4.27
N ASP A 128 -11.28 -12.89 3.55
CA ASP A 128 -11.94 -13.39 2.35
C ASP A 128 -10.94 -13.78 1.25
N SER A 129 -9.86 -13.01 1.15
CA SER A 129 -8.88 -13.19 0.08
C SER A 129 -7.95 -14.36 0.34
N PHE A 130 -7.51 -14.56 1.59
CA PHE A 130 -6.80 -15.77 1.99
C PHE A 130 -7.70 -17.00 1.81
N GLY A 131 -8.97 -16.92 2.23
CA GLY A 131 -9.92 -18.02 2.08
C GLY A 131 -10.09 -18.43 0.62
N ARG A 132 -10.32 -17.47 -0.28
CA ARG A 132 -10.43 -17.73 -1.73
C ARG A 132 -9.13 -18.25 -2.32
N GLY A 133 -8.00 -17.58 -2.04
CA GLY A 133 -6.69 -17.96 -2.60
C GLY A 133 -6.27 -19.37 -2.22
N ILE A 134 -6.40 -19.74 -0.94
CA ILE A 134 -6.10 -21.09 -0.46
C ILE A 134 -7.03 -22.13 -1.10
N SER A 135 -8.33 -21.82 -1.20
CA SER A 135 -9.29 -22.74 -1.83
C SER A 135 -8.93 -23.00 -3.31
N VAL A 136 -8.53 -21.96 -4.05
CA VAL A 136 -8.05 -22.12 -5.43
C VAL A 136 -6.75 -22.93 -5.48
N ALA A 137 -5.78 -22.64 -4.59
CA ALA A 137 -4.54 -23.40 -4.49
C ALA A 137 -4.79 -24.90 -4.22
N MET A 138 -5.76 -25.22 -3.34
CA MET A 138 -6.17 -26.61 -3.07
C MET A 138 -6.72 -27.30 -4.32
N THR A 139 -7.48 -26.62 -5.18
CA THR A 139 -7.98 -27.22 -6.43
C THR A 139 -6.86 -27.48 -7.45
N LYS A 140 -5.80 -26.66 -7.45
CA LYS A 140 -4.61 -26.82 -8.30
C LYS A 140 -3.57 -27.78 -7.71
N TYR A 141 -3.76 -28.23 -6.46
CA TYR A 141 -2.80 -29.04 -5.70
C TYR A 141 -2.36 -30.31 -6.44
N LYS A 142 -3.29 -31.04 -7.08
CA LYS A 142 -2.95 -32.28 -7.78
C LYS A 142 -2.14 -32.06 -9.05
N SER A 143 -2.31 -30.92 -9.72
CA SER A 143 -1.81 -30.69 -11.09
C SER A 143 -0.58 -29.80 -11.15
N HIS A 144 -0.31 -29.00 -10.12
CA HIS A 144 0.79 -28.02 -10.12
C HIS A 144 1.76 -28.31 -8.97
N ALA A 145 2.93 -28.84 -9.29
CA ALA A 145 3.97 -29.17 -8.31
C ALA A 145 4.40 -27.97 -7.45
N PHE A 146 4.54 -26.79 -8.07
CA PHE A 146 4.88 -25.56 -7.32
C PHE A 146 3.81 -25.18 -6.31
N THR A 147 2.52 -25.18 -6.71
CA THR A 147 1.39 -24.90 -5.80
C THR A 147 1.32 -25.92 -4.67
N LYS A 148 1.55 -27.21 -4.98
CA LYS A 148 1.62 -28.28 -3.98
C LYS A 148 2.69 -27.99 -2.93
N THR A 149 3.94 -27.74 -3.36
CA THR A 149 5.05 -27.44 -2.45
C THR A 149 4.74 -26.22 -1.57
N GLN A 150 4.26 -25.14 -2.17
CA GLN A 150 3.94 -23.91 -1.46
C GLN A 150 2.80 -24.08 -0.45
N LEU A 151 1.76 -24.85 -0.78
CA LEU A 151 0.66 -25.13 0.15
C LEU A 151 1.08 -26.10 1.27
N ASP A 152 1.92 -27.10 0.96
CA ASP A 152 2.46 -28.04 1.95
C ASP A 152 3.35 -27.31 2.96
N GLU A 153 4.26 -26.45 2.49
CA GLU A 153 5.09 -25.60 3.34
C GLU A 153 4.24 -24.70 4.25
N LEU A 154 3.20 -24.08 3.69
CA LEU A 154 2.28 -23.21 4.44
C LEU A 154 1.55 -23.97 5.57
N GLN A 155 1.03 -25.15 5.27
CA GLN A 155 0.30 -25.97 6.26
C GLN A 155 1.19 -26.41 7.41
N ILE A 156 2.43 -26.82 7.10
CA ILE A 156 3.42 -27.24 8.09
C ILE A 156 3.89 -26.04 8.92
N GLU A 157 4.30 -24.94 8.27
CA GLU A 157 4.87 -23.76 8.91
C GLU A 157 3.87 -23.08 9.86
N TYR A 158 2.61 -22.94 9.45
CA TYR A 158 1.59 -22.25 10.22
C TYR A 158 0.67 -23.17 11.02
N SER A 159 0.97 -24.47 11.06
CA SER A 159 0.21 -25.45 11.86
C SER A 159 -1.29 -25.40 11.56
N CYS A 160 -1.62 -25.42 10.28
CA CYS A 160 -2.98 -25.27 9.77
C CYS A 160 -3.30 -26.33 8.72
N CYS A 161 -4.58 -26.57 8.44
CA CYS A 161 -4.99 -27.50 7.40
C CYS A 161 -6.28 -27.05 6.70
N GLY A 162 -6.29 -27.18 5.37
CA GLY A 162 -7.37 -26.70 4.52
C GLY A 162 -7.52 -25.17 4.53
N SER A 163 -8.59 -24.67 3.97
CA SER A 163 -8.88 -23.23 3.94
C SER A 163 -9.46 -22.79 5.28
N GLN A 164 -10.58 -23.39 5.69
CA GLN A 164 -11.25 -23.22 6.97
C GLN A 164 -10.95 -24.38 7.92
N THR A 165 -10.89 -25.61 7.40
CA THR A 165 -10.67 -26.82 8.20
C THR A 165 -10.10 -27.94 7.33
N TYR A 166 -9.50 -28.95 7.97
CA TYR A 166 -8.99 -30.14 7.27
C TYR A 166 -10.06 -30.86 6.43
N THR A 167 -11.33 -30.75 6.79
CA THR A 167 -12.46 -31.35 6.04
C THR A 167 -12.63 -30.77 4.64
N ASP A 168 -12.04 -29.60 4.36
CA ASP A 168 -12.10 -28.99 3.03
C ASP A 168 -11.49 -29.91 1.96
N TRP A 169 -10.46 -30.68 2.34
CA TRP A 169 -9.82 -31.66 1.47
C TRP A 169 -10.75 -32.80 1.05
N PHE A 170 -11.77 -33.11 1.84
CA PHE A 170 -12.71 -34.20 1.54
C PHE A 170 -13.64 -33.88 0.39
N ASN A 171 -13.72 -32.60 0.01
CA ASN A 171 -14.56 -32.12 -1.08
C ASN A 171 -13.77 -31.84 -2.35
N ILE A 172 -12.47 -32.15 -2.38
CA ILE A 172 -11.57 -31.84 -3.51
C ILE A 172 -10.83 -33.11 -3.91
N GLN A 173 -10.81 -33.43 -5.20
CA GLN A 173 -9.92 -34.48 -5.71
C GLN A 173 -8.48 -33.94 -5.76
N TRP A 174 -7.75 -34.14 -4.68
CA TRP A 174 -6.36 -33.69 -4.54
C TRP A 174 -5.32 -34.78 -4.85
N ILE A 175 -5.75 -36.05 -4.94
CA ILE A 175 -4.91 -37.18 -5.36
C ILE A 175 -4.86 -37.24 -6.89
N HIS A 176 -3.66 -37.34 -7.45
CA HIS A 176 -3.45 -37.42 -8.90
C HIS A 176 -4.05 -38.72 -9.47
N ASP A 177 -4.62 -38.65 -10.67
CA ASP A 177 -5.29 -39.79 -11.30
C ASP A 177 -4.34 -40.97 -11.53
N GLU A 178 -3.05 -40.72 -11.71
CA GLU A 178 -2.02 -41.76 -11.87
C GLU A 178 -1.94 -42.71 -10.67
N TYR A 179 -2.20 -42.20 -9.46
CA TYR A 179 -2.19 -43.01 -8.23
C TYR A 179 -3.50 -43.74 -7.98
N LEU A 180 -4.53 -43.50 -8.80
CA LEU A 180 -5.84 -44.15 -8.68
C LEU A 180 -5.93 -45.35 -9.61
N SER A 181 -6.30 -46.50 -9.05
CA SER A 181 -6.55 -47.71 -9.84
C SER A 181 -7.81 -47.57 -10.71
N ASN A 182 -7.83 -48.26 -11.86
CA ASN A 182 -8.97 -48.27 -12.79
C ASN A 182 -10.34 -48.57 -12.13
N PRO A 183 -10.48 -49.55 -11.21
CA PRO A 183 -11.78 -49.78 -10.55
C PRO A 183 -12.21 -48.58 -9.69
N ILE A 184 -11.28 -47.93 -8.98
CA ILE A 184 -11.59 -46.74 -8.16
C ILE A 184 -12.07 -45.58 -9.04
N LYS A 185 -11.40 -45.35 -10.17
CA LYS A 185 -11.81 -44.35 -11.17
C LYS A 185 -13.21 -44.63 -11.72
N ALA A 186 -13.54 -45.90 -11.99
CA ALA A 186 -14.86 -46.28 -12.48
C ALA A 186 -15.96 -46.03 -11.44
N VAL A 187 -15.67 -46.28 -10.16
CA VAL A 187 -16.60 -45.99 -9.05
C VAL A 187 -16.78 -44.48 -8.87
N ALA A 188 -15.71 -43.69 -8.92
CA ALA A 188 -15.78 -42.22 -8.84
C ALA A 188 -16.66 -41.62 -9.95
N LYS A 189 -16.47 -42.09 -11.20
CA LYS A 189 -17.32 -41.71 -12.35
C LYS A 189 -18.80 -42.04 -12.19
N LYS A 190 -19.12 -43.10 -11.44
CA LYS A 190 -20.51 -43.51 -11.20
C LYS A 190 -21.17 -42.73 -10.06
N ASN A 191 -20.40 -42.38 -9.03
CA ASN A 191 -20.91 -41.80 -7.79
C ASN A 191 -20.84 -40.26 -7.74
N SER A 192 -19.99 -39.64 -8.56
CA SER A 192 -19.81 -38.19 -8.61
C SER A 192 -20.32 -37.63 -9.93
N ALA A 193 -21.14 -36.57 -9.88
CA ALA A 193 -21.60 -35.87 -11.09
C ALA A 193 -20.46 -35.27 -11.92
N LYS A 194 -19.33 -34.94 -11.27
CA LYS A 194 -18.09 -34.48 -11.92
C LYS A 194 -17.13 -35.63 -12.26
N GLY A 195 -17.42 -36.85 -11.80
CA GLY A 195 -16.56 -38.03 -11.91
C GLY A 195 -15.27 -37.95 -11.09
N GLU A 196 -15.19 -37.01 -10.15
CA GLU A 196 -14.03 -36.78 -9.28
C GLU A 196 -14.00 -37.80 -8.13
N TYR A 197 -12.80 -38.28 -7.79
CA TYR A 197 -12.58 -39.13 -6.63
C TYR A 197 -12.35 -38.27 -5.38
N THR A 198 -13.23 -38.40 -4.40
CA THR A 198 -13.13 -37.71 -3.10
C THR A 198 -13.29 -38.73 -1.98
N ASN A 199 -12.48 -38.60 -0.93
CA ASN A 199 -12.52 -39.44 0.26
C ASN A 199 -12.18 -38.62 1.51
N ASP A 200 -12.25 -39.25 2.69
CA ASP A 200 -11.92 -38.64 3.98
C ASP A 200 -10.40 -38.64 4.27
N ASP A 201 -9.60 -38.38 3.25
CA ASP A 201 -8.15 -38.28 3.34
C ASP A 201 -7.68 -36.82 3.21
N VAL A 202 -6.56 -36.52 3.84
CA VAL A 202 -5.86 -35.24 3.74
C VAL A 202 -4.38 -35.44 3.37
N PRO A 203 -3.71 -34.42 2.82
CA PRO A 203 -2.27 -34.45 2.64
C PRO A 203 -1.50 -34.60 3.96
N PHE A 204 -0.33 -35.22 3.88
CA PHE A 204 0.56 -35.39 5.05
C PHE A 204 0.98 -34.07 5.71
N SER A 205 1.04 -32.97 4.96
CA SER A 205 1.34 -31.62 5.47
C SER A 205 0.34 -31.11 6.51
N CYS A 206 -0.85 -31.71 6.59
CA CYS A 206 -1.86 -31.39 7.62
C CYS A 206 -1.62 -32.05 8.99
N CYS A 207 -0.63 -32.94 9.09
CA CYS A 207 -0.35 -33.70 10.30
C CYS A 207 0.14 -32.81 11.44
N ALA A 208 -0.51 -32.90 12.61
CA ALA A 208 -0.14 -32.14 13.78
C ALA A 208 1.02 -32.81 14.54
N TYR A 209 2.16 -32.13 14.62
CA TYR A 209 3.35 -32.60 15.35
C TYR A 209 3.14 -32.70 16.87
N THR A 210 2.11 -32.06 17.41
CA THR A 210 1.73 -32.16 18.83
C THR A 210 1.07 -33.50 19.18
N SER A 211 0.72 -34.30 18.17
CA SER A 211 0.10 -35.60 18.35
C SER A 211 1.13 -36.63 18.82
N MET A 212 0.89 -37.29 19.94
CA MET A 212 1.78 -38.31 20.51
C MET A 212 1.69 -39.68 19.80
N ARG A 213 0.89 -39.78 18.73
CA ARG A 213 0.65 -41.00 17.95
C ARG A 213 1.01 -40.76 16.47
N PRO A 214 1.25 -41.81 15.68
CA PRO A 214 1.40 -41.67 14.23
C PRO A 214 0.21 -40.92 13.64
N CYS A 215 0.50 -40.01 12.71
CA CYS A 215 -0.52 -39.20 12.07
C CYS A 215 -1.48 -40.06 11.25
N ILE A 216 -2.77 -39.93 11.54
CA ILE A 216 -3.87 -40.47 10.74
C ILE A 216 -4.34 -39.37 9.79
N HIS A 217 -4.00 -39.52 8.52
CA HIS A 217 -4.42 -38.63 7.43
C HIS A 217 -5.19 -39.37 6.32
N HIS A 218 -5.45 -40.66 6.50
CA HIS A 218 -6.30 -41.48 5.65
C HIS A 218 -7.46 -42.06 6.45
N ASP A 219 -8.63 -42.19 5.84
CA ASP A 219 -9.85 -42.68 6.49
C ASP A 219 -10.11 -41.99 7.85
N VAL A 220 -9.95 -40.65 7.88
CA VAL A 220 -9.87 -39.87 9.12
C VAL A 220 -11.14 -39.97 9.96
N HIS A 221 -12.31 -40.21 9.36
CA HIS A 221 -13.57 -40.33 10.11
C HIS A 221 -13.97 -41.78 10.43
N ASP A 222 -13.17 -42.78 10.05
CA ASP A 222 -13.42 -44.19 10.37
C ASP A 222 -12.63 -44.66 11.61
N ASN A 223 -13.26 -44.51 12.78
CA ASN A 223 -12.70 -44.96 14.07
C ASN A 223 -12.34 -46.46 14.12
N LYS A 224 -12.96 -47.31 13.29
CA LYS A 224 -12.74 -48.77 13.36
C LYS A 224 -11.47 -49.22 12.64
N LYS A 225 -11.02 -48.44 11.65
CA LYS A 225 -9.79 -48.71 10.90
C LYS A 225 -8.54 -48.37 11.69
N HIS A 226 -8.67 -47.54 12.73
CA HIS A 226 -7.57 -47.01 13.49
C HIS A 226 -7.57 -47.52 14.93
N PHE A 227 -6.47 -48.12 15.37
CA PHE A 227 -6.36 -48.62 16.74
C PHE A 227 -6.50 -47.47 17.75
N SER A 228 -7.42 -47.64 18.72
CA SER A 228 -7.66 -46.70 19.82
C SER A 228 -7.77 -45.25 19.35
N TYR A 229 -8.63 -45.00 18.35
CA TYR A 229 -8.81 -43.69 17.74
C TYR A 229 -10.26 -43.24 17.83
N ASP A 230 -10.44 -41.97 18.16
CA ASP A 230 -11.73 -41.29 18.07
C ASP A 230 -11.53 -39.89 17.47
N TYR A 231 -11.99 -39.71 16.23
CA TYR A 231 -11.88 -38.43 15.52
C TYR A 231 -12.62 -37.29 16.23
N ARG A 232 -13.57 -37.58 17.13
CA ARG A 232 -14.33 -36.53 17.83
C ARG A 232 -13.57 -35.91 18.99
N THR A 233 -12.67 -36.67 19.61
CA THR A 233 -11.99 -36.27 20.85
C THR A 233 -10.50 -35.98 20.64
N GLY A 234 -9.87 -36.54 19.60
CA GLY A 234 -8.45 -36.30 19.34
C GLY A 234 -8.03 -36.65 17.91
N VAL A 235 -8.31 -35.76 16.96
CA VAL A 235 -7.74 -35.85 15.60
C VAL A 235 -6.23 -35.58 15.65
N THR A 236 -5.47 -36.23 14.77
CA THR A 236 -4.02 -36.05 14.65
C THR A 236 -3.64 -34.98 13.61
N LEU A 237 -4.60 -34.14 13.23
CA LEU A 237 -4.47 -33.14 12.18
C LEU A 237 -4.61 -31.74 12.77
N HIS A 238 -4.05 -30.75 12.10
CA HIS A 238 -4.33 -29.37 12.43
C HIS A 238 -5.81 -29.05 12.16
N THR A 239 -6.55 -28.67 13.21
CA THR A 239 -7.98 -28.30 13.11
C THR A 239 -8.18 -26.84 12.72
N ARG A 240 -7.16 -26.00 12.89
CA ARG A 240 -7.16 -24.59 12.50
C ARG A 240 -7.03 -24.49 10.98
N GLY A 241 -7.94 -23.75 10.34
CA GLY A 241 -7.85 -23.42 8.92
C GLY A 241 -6.71 -22.46 8.60
N CYS A 242 -6.12 -22.60 7.41
CA CYS A 242 -5.03 -21.73 6.99
C CYS A 242 -5.48 -20.28 6.73
N LYS A 243 -6.75 -20.05 6.37
CA LYS A 243 -7.34 -18.70 6.31
C LYS A 243 -7.18 -17.98 7.65
N ASP A 244 -7.54 -18.64 8.74
CA ASP A 244 -7.51 -18.06 10.08
C ASP A 244 -6.08 -17.95 10.62
N ALA A 245 -5.18 -18.86 10.23
CA ALA A 245 -3.77 -18.77 10.55
C ALA A 245 -3.11 -17.52 9.93
N LEU A 246 -3.32 -17.32 8.63
CA LEU A 246 -2.75 -16.19 7.90
C LEU A 246 -3.41 -14.85 8.28
N THR A 247 -4.73 -14.81 8.46
CA THR A 247 -5.44 -13.59 8.86
C THR A 247 -5.02 -13.11 10.25
N ASP A 248 -4.76 -14.04 11.17
CA ASP A 248 -4.24 -13.72 12.49
C ASP A 248 -2.83 -13.13 12.43
N LEU A 249 -1.95 -13.71 11.60
CA LEU A 249 -0.59 -13.23 11.45
C LEU A 249 -0.54 -11.89 10.71
N TYR A 250 -1.06 -11.84 9.49
CA TYR A 250 -0.94 -10.68 8.62
C TYR A 250 -1.92 -9.57 8.99
N GLY A 251 -3.18 -9.91 9.27
CA GLY A 251 -4.19 -8.92 9.66
C GLY A 251 -3.98 -8.41 11.08
N ARG A 252 -4.10 -9.32 12.07
CA ARG A 252 -4.14 -8.92 13.48
C ARG A 252 -2.77 -8.60 14.09
N LYS A 253 -1.69 -9.28 13.67
CA LYS A 253 -0.35 -9.00 14.22
C LYS A 253 0.42 -7.98 13.39
N ILE A 254 0.44 -8.09 12.06
CA ILE A 254 1.24 -7.19 11.21
C ILE A 254 0.47 -5.90 10.90
N LEU A 255 -0.66 -5.97 10.19
CA LEU A 255 -1.40 -4.78 9.74
C LEU A 255 -1.95 -3.94 10.89
N ALA A 256 -2.40 -4.55 11.99
CA ALA A 256 -2.91 -3.79 13.14
C ALA A 256 -1.81 -3.02 13.88
N GLU A 257 -0.63 -3.61 14.08
CA GLU A 257 0.53 -2.95 14.71
C GLU A 257 1.10 -1.85 13.81
N VAL A 258 1.20 -2.12 12.50
CA VAL A 258 1.59 -1.10 11.52
C VAL A 258 0.55 0.01 11.49
N GLY A 259 -0.75 -0.31 11.42
CA GLY A 259 -1.83 0.66 11.43
C GLY A 259 -1.79 1.55 12.67
N ALA A 260 -1.52 0.98 13.85
CA ALA A 260 -1.36 1.74 15.09
C ALA A 260 -0.16 2.67 15.03
N THR A 261 0.98 2.18 14.52
CA THR A 261 2.20 2.98 14.33
C THR A 261 1.96 4.15 13.37
N VAL A 262 1.33 3.91 12.21
CA VAL A 262 1.00 4.93 11.21
C VAL A 262 -0.01 5.94 11.78
N PHE A 263 -0.97 5.49 12.57
CA PHE A 263 -1.90 6.38 13.26
C PHE A 263 -1.18 7.31 14.24
N VAL A 264 -0.24 6.80 15.05
CA VAL A 264 0.59 7.64 15.94
C VAL A 264 1.39 8.66 15.13
N ILE A 265 2.00 8.26 14.01
CA ILE A 265 2.70 9.18 13.11
C ILE A 265 1.73 10.26 12.58
N SER A 266 0.50 9.89 12.21
CA SER A 266 -0.51 10.85 11.74
C SER A 266 -0.88 11.91 12.79
N VAL A 267 -0.91 11.53 14.07
CA VAL A 267 -1.18 12.48 15.17
C VAL A 267 -0.01 13.44 15.36
N VAL A 268 1.23 12.95 15.25
CA VAL A 268 2.43 13.81 15.30
C VAL A 268 2.43 14.79 14.13
N GLU A 269 2.14 14.33 12.91
CA GLU A 269 2.04 15.17 11.72
C GLU A 269 0.92 16.21 11.84
N LEU A 270 -0.24 15.84 12.38
CA LEU A 270 -1.32 16.79 12.64
C LEU A 270 -0.87 17.91 13.60
N ALA A 271 -0.15 17.55 14.66
CA ALA A 271 0.41 18.53 15.59
C ALA A 271 1.42 19.46 14.90
N LEU A 272 2.27 18.93 14.01
CA LEU A 272 3.19 19.73 13.20
C LEU A 272 2.43 20.71 12.30
N VAL A 273 1.40 20.26 11.59
CA VAL A 273 0.57 21.13 10.73
C VAL A 273 -0.01 22.28 11.55
N ILE A 274 -0.57 22.00 12.73
CA ILE A 274 -1.16 23.02 13.61
C ILE A 274 -0.10 24.02 14.08
N ILE A 275 1.07 23.55 14.53
CA ILE A 275 2.16 24.40 15.04
C ILE A 275 2.72 25.31 13.92
N ILE A 276 2.99 24.75 12.74
CA ILE A 276 3.48 25.52 11.58
C ILE A 276 2.40 26.51 11.13
N ARG A 277 1.11 26.15 11.19
CA ARG A 277 -0.01 27.05 10.86
C ARG A 277 -0.10 28.24 11.82
N ILE A 278 0.06 28.00 13.12
CA ILE A 278 0.11 29.08 14.13
C ILE A 278 1.32 29.99 13.85
N LEU A 279 2.49 29.41 13.56
CA LEU A 279 3.68 30.17 13.20
C LEU A 279 3.48 31.02 11.94
N GLN A 280 2.90 30.44 10.89
CA GLN A 280 2.62 31.10 9.61
C GLN A 280 1.71 32.31 9.80
N THR A 281 0.59 32.14 10.49
CA THR A 281 -0.37 33.23 10.72
C THR A 281 0.17 34.32 11.64
N ALA A 282 0.97 33.97 12.66
CA ALA A 282 1.64 34.94 13.51
C ALA A 282 2.66 35.79 12.73
N ILE A 283 3.48 35.15 11.90
CA ILE A 283 4.50 35.85 11.10
C ILE A 283 3.84 36.73 10.04
N ASP A 284 2.88 36.21 9.27
CA ASP A 284 2.26 36.98 8.20
C ASP A 284 1.50 38.20 8.74
N SER A 285 0.83 38.09 9.89
CA SER A 285 0.15 39.22 10.53
C SER A 285 1.14 40.33 10.94
N SER A 286 2.33 39.97 11.42
CA SER A 286 3.37 40.96 11.75
C SER A 286 4.03 41.59 10.53
N VAL A 287 4.12 40.86 9.41
CA VAL A 287 4.66 41.41 8.16
C VAL A 287 3.67 42.37 7.51
N GLU A 288 2.36 42.12 7.65
CA GLU A 288 1.31 43.00 7.13
C GLU A 288 1.17 44.31 7.94
N ALA A 289 1.44 44.28 9.25
CA ALA A 289 1.49 45.47 10.09
C ALA A 289 2.70 46.39 9.82
N ASP A 290 3.71 45.91 9.07
CA ASP A 290 5.03 46.53 8.82
C ASP A 290 5.81 46.94 10.10
N ASP A 291 5.28 46.61 11.28
CA ASP A 291 5.95 46.72 12.58
C ASP A 291 6.31 45.31 13.10
N PRO A 292 7.60 44.91 13.06
CA PRO A 292 8.04 43.60 13.51
C PRO A 292 7.95 43.40 15.03
N ASP A 293 7.86 44.46 15.83
CA ASP A 293 7.95 44.42 17.30
C ASP A 293 6.55 44.32 17.96
N GLU A 294 5.49 44.69 17.24
CA GLU A 294 4.12 44.66 17.73
C GLU A 294 3.61 43.21 17.98
N PRO A 295 2.78 42.96 19.01
CA PRO A 295 2.09 41.70 19.19
C PRO A 295 1.23 41.34 17.96
N SER A 296 1.43 40.11 17.46
CA SER A 296 0.75 39.61 16.26
C SER A 296 -0.32 38.58 16.62
N VAL A 297 -1.41 38.53 15.84
CA VAL A 297 -2.51 37.58 16.05
C VAL A 297 -2.25 36.29 15.29
N ALA A 298 -2.20 35.16 16.00
CA ALA A 298 -2.14 33.82 15.40
C ALA A 298 -3.50 33.13 15.41
N TYR A 299 -3.78 32.31 14.38
CA TYR A 299 -5.02 31.54 14.28
C TYR A 299 -4.83 30.25 13.47
N ILE A 300 -5.61 29.21 13.78
CA ILE A 300 -5.56 27.93 13.06
C ILE A 300 -6.37 28.03 11.75
N PHE A 301 -7.65 28.43 11.85
CA PHE A 301 -8.54 28.60 10.70
C PHE A 301 -8.93 30.06 10.48
N PRO A 302 -8.88 30.57 9.24
CA PRO A 302 -9.39 31.89 8.88
C PRO A 302 -10.92 31.86 8.83
N PHE A 303 -11.62 31.91 9.96
CA PHE A 303 -13.09 31.90 9.96
C PHE A 303 -13.69 33.32 9.80
N GLY A 304 -14.10 33.64 8.56
CA GLY A 304 -14.93 34.81 8.23
C GLY A 304 -14.77 35.36 6.80
N ARG A 305 -15.77 36.12 6.32
CA ARG A 305 -15.76 36.78 4.98
C ARG A 305 -14.50 37.62 4.74
N THR A 306 -13.93 38.23 5.76
CA THR A 306 -12.73 39.08 5.66
C THR A 306 -11.46 38.27 5.37
N ALA A 307 -11.38 37.04 5.89
CA ALA A 307 -10.23 36.17 5.68
C ALA A 307 -10.31 35.44 4.33
N MET A 308 -11.51 35.05 3.89
CA MET A 308 -11.74 34.64 2.49
C MET A 308 -11.40 35.76 1.49
N LYS A 309 -11.68 37.03 1.83
CA LYS A 309 -11.26 38.18 1.02
C LYS A 309 -9.73 38.35 0.98
N SER A 310 -9.02 38.00 2.05
CA SER A 310 -7.55 38.05 2.07
C SER A 310 -6.93 36.92 1.24
N VAL A 311 -7.48 35.70 1.31
CA VAL A 311 -7.10 34.58 0.42
C VAL A 311 -7.43 34.90 -1.04
N ALA A 312 -8.63 35.43 -1.32
CA ALA A 312 -9.02 35.86 -2.67
C ALA A 312 -8.16 37.01 -3.20
N LYS A 313 -7.72 37.95 -2.34
CA LYS A 313 -6.73 38.98 -2.69
C LYS A 313 -5.36 38.37 -2.96
N GLY A 314 -4.92 37.38 -2.20
CA GLY A 314 -3.68 36.64 -2.43
C GLY A 314 -3.68 35.91 -3.78
N ILE A 315 -4.79 35.23 -4.11
CA ILE A 315 -5.00 34.58 -5.41
C ILE A 315 -5.04 35.61 -6.54
N LYS A 316 -5.73 36.75 -6.36
CA LYS A 316 -5.73 37.85 -7.35
C LYS A 316 -4.35 38.46 -7.55
N LYS A 317 -3.56 38.64 -6.49
CA LYS A 317 -2.19 39.19 -6.56
C LYS A 317 -1.24 38.22 -7.28
N TYR A 318 -1.40 36.91 -7.07
CA TYR A 318 -0.68 35.87 -7.80
C TYR A 318 -1.01 35.87 -9.31
N HIS A 319 -2.29 36.02 -9.67
CA HIS A 319 -2.69 36.15 -11.07
C HIS A 319 -2.25 37.48 -11.70
N LYS A 320 -2.26 38.58 -10.94
CA LYS A 320 -1.79 39.88 -11.42
C LYS A 320 -0.27 39.90 -11.67
N GLY A 321 0.51 39.28 -10.78
CA GLY A 321 1.96 39.12 -10.97
C GLY A 321 2.37 38.16 -12.10
N LYS A 322 1.42 37.45 -12.71
CA LYS A 322 1.64 36.61 -13.90
C LYS A 322 1.20 37.30 -15.20
N GLY A 323 0.48 38.42 -15.10
CA GLY A 323 0.02 39.21 -16.25
C GLY A 323 1.01 40.28 -16.72
N ASP A 324 1.99 40.63 -15.88
CA ASP A 324 2.94 41.72 -16.16
C ASP A 324 4.28 41.22 -16.74
N ASP A 325 4.51 39.89 -16.80
CA ASP A 325 5.73 39.31 -17.39
C ASP A 325 5.43 38.68 -18.77
N LYS A 326 5.74 39.48 -19.80
CA LYS A 326 5.83 39.19 -21.26
C LYS A 326 4.66 39.65 -22.14
N ALA A 327 4.50 40.97 -22.26
CA ALA A 327 4.51 41.61 -23.57
C ALA A 327 5.87 42.30 -23.74
N THR A 328 6.88 41.55 -24.17
CA THR A 328 8.11 42.13 -24.72
C THR A 328 8.02 41.93 -26.23
N THR A 329 7.49 42.94 -26.91
CA THR A 329 7.65 43.10 -28.35
C THR A 329 9.15 43.16 -28.64
N LEU A 330 9.66 42.08 -29.23
CA LEU A 330 10.99 41.98 -29.79
C LEU A 330 11.04 42.95 -31.01
N PRO A 331 12.07 43.81 -31.17
CA PRO A 331 12.21 44.59 -32.39
C PRO A 331 12.49 43.63 -33.55
N LEU A 332 11.67 43.70 -34.59
CA LEU A 332 11.84 42.94 -35.82
C LEU A 332 12.95 43.63 -36.64
N LEU A 333 14.19 43.22 -36.41
CA LEU A 333 15.33 43.58 -37.25
C LEU A 333 15.26 42.76 -38.55
N ASP A 334 15.37 43.43 -39.70
CA ASP A 334 15.56 42.75 -40.98
C ASP A 334 16.97 42.15 -41.08
N ALA A 335 17.18 41.28 -42.06
CA ALA A 335 18.40 40.50 -42.19
C ALA A 335 19.68 41.34 -42.45
N HIS A 336 19.62 42.68 -42.53
CA HIS A 336 20.77 43.56 -42.76
C HIS A 336 20.92 44.72 -41.76
N GLY A 337 20.10 44.79 -40.70
CA GLY A 337 20.44 45.51 -39.46
C GLY A 337 20.36 47.05 -39.51
N HIS A 338 19.25 47.63 -39.98
CA HIS A 338 18.93 49.04 -39.79
C HIS A 338 17.52 49.26 -39.20
N GLU A 339 17.37 50.29 -38.37
CA GLU A 339 16.15 50.67 -37.63
C GLU A 339 15.16 51.46 -38.51
N ILE A 340 13.86 51.15 -38.45
CA ILE A 340 12.78 51.88 -39.14
C ILE A 340 12.05 52.75 -38.11
N VAL A 341 11.98 54.05 -38.37
CA VAL A 341 11.22 55.04 -37.59
C VAL A 341 9.87 55.28 -38.26
N GLU A 342 8.78 55.22 -37.51
CA GLU A 342 7.50 55.83 -37.91
C GLU A 342 6.89 56.64 -36.76
N ASP A 343 6.33 57.79 -37.15
CA ASP A 343 5.92 58.95 -36.36
C ASP A 343 4.57 58.79 -35.61
N ASP A 344 4.43 59.54 -34.52
CA ASP A 344 3.21 59.79 -33.75
C ASP A 344 2.15 60.56 -34.55
N ASP A 345 0.85 60.20 -34.41
CA ASP A 345 -0.21 61.23 -34.40
C ASP A 345 -1.52 60.81 -33.68
N GLN A 346 -1.93 61.72 -32.77
CA GLN A 346 -3.28 62.18 -32.39
C GLN A 346 -4.47 61.28 -31.96
N GLY A 347 -5.07 61.68 -30.83
CA GLY A 347 -6.51 61.97 -30.71
C GLY A 347 -7.36 60.95 -29.95
N THR A 348 -7.83 61.26 -28.71
CA THR A 348 -9.21 61.71 -28.35
C THR A 348 -10.31 60.69 -28.71
N ASP A 349 -11.34 60.36 -27.93
CA ASP A 349 -11.91 60.86 -26.68
C ASP A 349 -13.09 59.92 -26.33
N SER A 350 -13.41 59.78 -25.03
CA SER A 350 -14.79 59.56 -24.52
C SER A 350 -15.48 58.21 -24.89
N PHE A 351 -16.54 57.66 -24.28
CA PHE A 351 -17.52 58.03 -23.25
C PHE A 351 -18.41 56.78 -23.04
N PHE A 352 -18.85 56.49 -21.80
CA PHE A 352 -20.15 55.82 -21.42
C PHE A 352 -20.45 54.39 -21.92
N ASP A 353 -21.22 53.52 -21.26
CA ASP A 353 -21.73 53.42 -19.88
C ASP A 353 -22.23 51.97 -19.69
N ASP A 354 -22.50 51.67 -18.44
CA ASP A 354 -23.09 50.49 -17.81
C ASP A 354 -24.36 49.90 -18.49
N SER A 355 -24.57 48.58 -18.33
CA SER A 355 -25.86 47.97 -17.90
C SER A 355 -26.02 46.46 -18.21
N THR A 356 -26.36 45.73 -17.14
CA THR A 356 -27.31 44.57 -17.04
C THR A 356 -27.09 43.31 -17.89
N PHE A 357 -26.87 42.13 -17.31
CA PHE A 357 -27.75 41.24 -16.50
C PHE A 357 -28.30 40.06 -17.34
N ASP A 358 -27.77 38.89 -17.00
CA ASP A 358 -28.32 37.53 -16.95
C ASP A 358 -29.04 36.85 -18.13
N THR A 359 -28.94 35.52 -18.03
CA THR A 359 -29.65 34.40 -18.69
C THR A 359 -28.94 33.88 -19.95
N VAL A 360 -28.63 32.59 -20.10
CA VAL A 360 -29.43 31.39 -19.86
C VAL A 360 -28.54 30.18 -19.55
N SER A 361 -29.04 29.33 -18.66
CA SER A 361 -28.50 28.03 -18.28
C SER A 361 -28.81 26.90 -19.28
N GLN A 362 -28.04 25.83 -19.12
CA GLN A 362 -28.41 24.41 -19.23
C GLN A 362 -28.31 23.67 -20.58
N ASP A 363 -27.45 22.65 -20.50
CA ASP A 363 -27.67 21.24 -20.86
C ASP A 363 -28.04 20.90 -22.30
N SER A 364 -27.07 20.31 -23.01
CA SER A 364 -27.19 18.96 -23.59
C SER A 364 -25.98 18.65 -24.47
N ALA A 365 -25.38 17.46 -24.26
CA ALA A 365 -24.97 16.50 -25.29
C ALA A 365 -23.84 15.59 -24.78
N GLU A 366 -24.23 14.56 -24.04
CA GLU A 366 -23.67 13.23 -24.27
C GLU A 366 -24.01 12.82 -25.71
N ALA A 367 -22.99 12.66 -26.55
CA ALA A 367 -22.97 11.78 -27.72
C ALA A 367 -21.62 11.93 -28.41
N ASN A 368 -21.13 10.85 -29.00
CA ASN A 368 -19.90 10.72 -29.77
C ASN A 368 -18.66 10.36 -28.95
N LEU A 369 -18.57 9.08 -28.56
CA LEU A 369 -17.32 8.33 -28.75
C LEU A 369 -17.64 6.84 -28.94
N ALA A 370 -18.26 6.52 -30.07
CA ALA A 370 -18.40 5.17 -30.59
C ALA A 370 -17.97 5.21 -32.06
N ASN A 371 -16.68 4.96 -32.30
CA ASN A 371 -16.06 4.48 -33.56
C ASN A 371 -14.56 4.78 -33.54
N VAL A 372 -13.77 3.86 -32.97
CA VAL A 372 -12.47 3.50 -33.54
C VAL A 372 -12.31 2.01 -33.25
N ASP A 373 -12.72 1.20 -34.22
CA ASP A 373 -12.53 -0.25 -34.23
C ASP A 373 -11.08 -0.61 -34.61
N GLU A 374 -10.57 -1.63 -33.92
CA GLU A 374 -9.97 -2.81 -34.55
C GLU A 374 -8.77 -2.64 -35.49
N HIS A 375 -7.55 -2.67 -34.94
CA HIS A 375 -6.36 -3.31 -35.55
C HIS A 375 -5.07 -3.01 -34.75
N ILE A 376 -4.75 -3.81 -33.71
CA ILE A 376 -3.36 -4.15 -33.32
C ILE A 376 -3.39 -5.46 -32.50
N TYR A 377 -3.36 -6.62 -33.16
CA TYR A 377 -2.92 -7.90 -32.56
C TYR A 377 -2.52 -8.84 -33.70
N GLU A 378 -1.34 -8.63 -34.27
CA GLU A 378 -0.63 -9.64 -35.07
C GLU A 378 0.80 -9.18 -35.32
N GLU A 379 1.73 -9.55 -34.42
CA GLU A 379 3.14 -9.78 -34.73
C GLU A 379 3.84 -10.26 -33.45
N ILE A 380 4.12 -11.56 -33.39
CA ILE A 380 5.36 -12.21 -32.91
C ILE A 380 5.09 -13.72 -33.05
N THR A 381 5.28 -14.22 -34.26
CA THR A 381 5.56 -15.63 -34.53
C THR A 381 6.55 -15.69 -35.67
N GLN A 382 7.80 -16.05 -35.37
CA GLN A 382 8.72 -16.60 -36.35
C GLN A 382 9.49 -17.78 -35.73
N PRO A 383 9.90 -18.75 -36.58
CA PRO A 383 10.10 -20.14 -36.20
C PRO A 383 11.55 -20.41 -35.75
N LEU A 384 11.73 -21.44 -34.91
CA LEU A 384 13.04 -22.00 -34.60
C LEU A 384 13.15 -23.38 -35.25
N ASP A 385 14.20 -23.52 -36.05
CA ASP A 385 14.52 -24.63 -36.93
C ASP A 385 14.69 -25.99 -36.22
N ASP A 386 14.20 -27.02 -36.90
CA ASP A 386 14.50 -28.43 -36.68
C ASP A 386 15.93 -28.76 -37.11
N HIS A 387 16.82 -29.10 -36.17
CA HIS A 387 17.92 -30.05 -36.39
C HIS A 387 18.55 -30.46 -35.05
N TYR A 388 18.19 -31.64 -34.54
CA TYR A 388 19.14 -32.72 -34.20
C TYR A 388 18.36 -33.94 -33.68
N VAL A 389 18.35 -35.00 -34.49
CA VAL A 389 17.89 -36.34 -34.11
C VAL A 389 19.01 -37.01 -33.31
N GLY A 390 18.66 -37.49 -32.11
CA GLY A 390 19.53 -38.28 -31.24
C GLY A 390 18.69 -39.32 -30.51
N GLU A 391 18.42 -40.41 -31.21
CA GLU A 391 17.76 -41.62 -30.73
C GLU A 391 18.65 -42.35 -29.72
N ILE A 392 18.17 -42.56 -28.48
CA ILE A 392 18.72 -43.57 -27.56
C ILE A 392 17.56 -44.36 -26.99
N THR A 393 17.30 -45.49 -27.64
CA THR A 393 16.53 -46.62 -27.11
C THR A 393 17.41 -47.41 -26.14
N GLU A 394 16.96 -47.65 -24.91
CA GLU A 394 17.08 -48.97 -24.25
C GLU A 394 16.23 -49.03 -22.94
N PRO A 395 15.70 -50.22 -22.58
CA PRO A 395 14.64 -50.39 -21.58
C PRO A 395 15.20 -50.67 -20.18
N LEU A 396 14.49 -50.28 -19.12
CA LEU A 396 14.81 -50.69 -17.75
C LEU A 396 13.80 -51.72 -17.24
N ASP A 397 14.36 -52.89 -16.97
CA ASP A 397 13.78 -54.15 -16.48
C ASP A 397 13.34 -54.08 -15.02
N ASP A 398 12.33 -54.89 -14.71
CA ASP A 398 11.84 -55.20 -13.38
C ASP A 398 12.87 -56.05 -12.62
N ARG A 399 13.21 -55.62 -11.40
CA ARG A 399 13.56 -56.41 -10.20
C ARG A 399 14.58 -55.64 -9.36
N TYR A 400 14.20 -55.21 -8.16
CA TYR A 400 15.02 -55.45 -6.96
C TYR A 400 14.15 -55.29 -5.71
N VAL A 401 13.84 -56.44 -5.12
CA VAL A 401 13.44 -56.61 -3.72
C VAL A 401 14.70 -56.40 -2.87
N GLY A 402 14.62 -55.56 -1.84
CA GLY A 402 15.74 -55.31 -0.92
C GLY A 402 15.25 -54.86 0.44
N GLU A 403 15.30 -55.78 1.39
CA GLU A 403 15.21 -55.64 2.84
C GLU A 403 15.70 -54.28 3.41
N ILE A 404 14.87 -53.66 4.25
CA ILE A 404 15.28 -52.58 5.14
C ILE A 404 15.55 -53.17 6.53
N THR A 405 16.82 -53.32 6.86
CA THR A 405 17.32 -53.45 8.23
C THR A 405 17.68 -52.06 8.77
N GLU A 406 17.01 -51.61 9.82
CA GLU A 406 17.48 -50.55 10.74
C GLU A 406 18.28 -51.17 11.91
N PRO A 407 19.00 -50.41 12.77
CA PRO A 407 19.39 -49.00 12.68
C PRO A 407 20.88 -48.74 13.05
N HIS A 408 21.44 -47.59 12.63
CA HIS A 408 22.58 -47.00 13.35
C HIS A 408 22.37 -45.51 13.63
N ARG A 409 22.25 -45.27 14.93
CA ARG A 409 22.10 -44.01 15.65
C ARG A 409 23.45 -43.26 15.70
N ARG A 410 23.51 -41.99 15.26
CA ARG A 410 24.47 -40.94 15.67
C ARG A 410 23.76 -39.59 15.58
N SER A 411 23.22 -39.03 16.66
CA SER A 411 23.88 -38.22 17.71
C SER A 411 24.50 -36.90 17.21
N LEU A 412 23.76 -35.80 17.35
CA LEU A 412 24.29 -34.44 17.54
C LEU A 412 23.35 -33.68 18.49
N CYS A 413 23.66 -33.74 19.79
CA CYS A 413 23.18 -32.79 20.79
C CYS A 413 24.26 -31.71 20.98
N TRP A 414 23.83 -30.45 21.09
CA TRP A 414 24.63 -29.34 21.58
C TRP A 414 23.92 -28.73 22.80
N ASN A 415 24.59 -28.80 23.97
CA ASN A 415 24.48 -27.99 25.20
C ASN A 415 23.09 -27.75 25.85
N ALA A 416 22.89 -27.76 27.17
CA ALA A 416 23.68 -28.00 28.37
C ALA A 416 22.70 -28.15 29.56
N ASN A 417 23.18 -28.66 30.69
CA ASN A 417 22.51 -28.82 32.01
C ASN A 417 21.58 -30.03 32.23
N CYS A 418 22.20 -31.13 32.65
CA CYS A 418 21.56 -32.13 33.53
C CYS A 418 22.21 -32.06 34.93
N GLN A 419 21.41 -31.93 35.98
CA GLN A 419 21.73 -32.42 37.33
C GLN A 419 20.53 -33.21 37.86
N SER A 420 20.87 -34.44 38.28
CA SER A 420 20.13 -35.49 39.02
C SER A 420 18.77 -35.96 38.50
#